data_AF-A0A1V5P752-F1
#
_entry.id   AF-A0A1V5P752-F1
#
_cell.length_a   1.000
_cell.length_b   1.000
_cell.length_c   1.000
_cell.angle_alpha   90.00
_cell.angle_beta   90.00
_cell.angle_gamma   90.00
#
_symmetry.space_group_name_H-M   'P 1'
#
loop_
_entity.id
_entity.type
_entity.pdbx_description
1 polymer ?
#
loop_
_entity_poly.entity_id
_entity_poly.type
_entity_poly.pdbx_seq_one_letter_code
_entity_poly.pdbx_strand_id
1 'polypeptide(L)'
;MQRNIHNKDCRLYHTPQCDLLNMPSCDECIVNDKADDAELIQKDLDILAGLLPEGGVSPLFDTDECVLCKGEKNKRAVYGLLDLGHAEPKREKRSILGLKVRARVGSLLPVQLSVCKACKRRLLILDYLPAVLPVIVGLAVILVFMLPGVTASLERTAPIMPFALFVVSLLLAAVLGSLLSRTLAGRYSKHMHLDVFELPLLNEMKENGWFPLSTTGKKPRLIFVKNRMRMGVGTGTPEDSTC
;
A
#
# COMPACT_ATOMS: atom_id res chain seq x y z
N MET A 1 -0.72 -2.06 -23.66
CA MET A 1 -2.15 -1.75 -23.94
C MET A 1 -2.17 -0.81 -25.13
N GLN A 2 -3.07 -0.92 -26.12
CA GLN A 2 -3.03 0.04 -27.23
C GLN A 2 -3.62 1.38 -26.78
N ARG A 3 -2.77 2.40 -26.67
CA ARG A 3 -3.15 3.76 -26.25
C ARG A 3 -3.83 4.49 -27.42
N ASN A 4 -4.93 5.20 -27.15
CA ASN A 4 -5.64 6.00 -28.13
C ASN A 4 -5.27 7.49 -27.97
N ILE A 5 -4.08 7.83 -28.46
CA ILE A 5 -3.55 9.18 -28.41
C ILE A 5 -3.91 9.89 -29.72
N HIS A 6 -4.85 10.84 -29.64
CA HIS A 6 -5.37 11.53 -30.82
C HIS A 6 -5.12 13.05 -30.80
N ASN A 7 -4.88 13.66 -29.64
CA ASN A 7 -4.58 15.08 -29.52
C ASN A 7 -3.07 15.34 -29.74
N LYS A 8 -2.70 15.58 -30.99
CA LYS A 8 -1.31 15.87 -31.40
C LYS A 8 -0.85 17.29 -31.06
N ASP A 9 -1.80 18.18 -30.74
CA ASP A 9 -1.52 19.56 -30.37
C ASP A 9 -1.19 19.70 -28.87
N CYS A 10 -1.31 18.61 -28.11
CA CYS A 10 -0.93 18.55 -26.71
C CYS A 10 0.58 18.74 -26.54
N ARG A 11 1.00 19.63 -25.63
CA ARG A 11 2.43 19.89 -25.33
C ARG A 11 3.19 18.68 -24.79
N LEU A 12 2.49 17.70 -24.22
CA LEU A 12 3.09 16.48 -23.70
C LEU A 12 3.17 15.34 -24.74
N TYR A 13 2.60 15.54 -25.94
CA TYR A 13 2.64 14.54 -26.99
C TYR A 13 4.10 14.25 -27.41
N HIS A 14 4.48 12.97 -27.54
CA HIS A 14 5.86 12.52 -27.78
C HIS A 14 6.90 12.96 -26.75
N THR A 15 6.48 13.19 -25.50
CA THR A 15 7.39 13.53 -24.42
C THR A 15 7.45 12.45 -23.33
N PRO A 16 8.58 12.31 -22.62
CA PRO A 16 8.71 11.35 -21.51
C PRO A 16 7.65 11.54 -20.41
N GLN A 17 7.12 12.75 -20.26
CA GLN A 17 6.07 13.07 -19.30
C GLN A 17 4.73 12.43 -19.68
N CYS A 18 4.38 12.33 -20.98
CA CYS A 18 3.18 11.60 -21.39
C CYS A 18 3.33 10.09 -21.15
N ASP A 19 4.52 9.53 -21.32
CA ASP A 19 4.79 8.13 -20.99
C ASP A 19 4.75 7.90 -19.48
N LEU A 20 5.28 8.84 -18.69
CA LEU A 20 5.23 8.77 -17.23
C LEU A 20 3.78 8.75 -16.72
N LEU A 21 2.88 9.56 -17.29
CA LEU A 21 1.45 9.58 -16.99
C LEU A 21 0.74 8.27 -17.35
N ASN A 22 1.22 7.57 -18.39
CA ASN A 22 0.71 6.30 -18.88
C ASN A 22 -0.83 6.27 -19.06
N MET A 23 -1.39 7.30 -19.69
CA MET A 23 -2.85 7.40 -19.87
C MET A 23 -3.34 6.56 -21.08
N PRO A 24 -4.52 5.92 -20.95
CA PRO A 24 -5.11 5.10 -22.02
C PRO A 24 -5.52 5.92 -23.25
N SER A 25 -6.00 7.14 -23.05
CA SER A 25 -6.47 8.05 -24.09
C SER A 25 -6.26 9.51 -23.68
N CYS A 26 -6.34 10.42 -24.65
CA CYS A 26 -6.33 11.86 -24.36
C CYS A 26 -7.57 12.29 -23.56
N ASP A 27 -8.72 11.63 -23.75
CA ASP A 27 -9.98 11.95 -23.05
C ASP A 27 -9.91 11.70 -21.55
N GLU A 28 -9.16 10.68 -21.15
CA GLU A 28 -8.95 10.33 -19.74
C GLU A 28 -7.78 11.09 -19.12
N CYS A 29 -6.98 11.81 -19.93
CA CYS A 29 -5.79 12.51 -19.48
C CYS A 29 -6.15 13.76 -18.65
N ILE A 30 -5.50 13.90 -17.49
CA ILE A 30 -5.71 15.03 -16.58
C ILE A 30 -5.24 16.38 -17.13
N VAL A 31 -4.51 16.40 -18.25
CA VAL A 31 -3.90 17.58 -18.87
C VAL A 31 -4.80 18.23 -19.93
N ASN A 32 -6.04 17.74 -20.08
CA ASN A 32 -6.89 18.05 -21.23
C ASN A 32 -7.08 19.57 -21.50
N ASP A 33 -6.78 19.97 -22.75
CA ASP A 33 -7.00 21.24 -23.49
C ASP A 33 -6.75 22.62 -22.85
N LYS A 34 -6.37 22.73 -21.57
CA LYS A 34 -6.03 24.03 -20.96
C LYS A 34 -4.53 24.26 -20.95
N ALA A 35 -4.06 25.14 -21.83
CA ALA A 35 -2.64 25.45 -22.03
C ALA A 35 -1.90 25.90 -20.75
N ASP A 36 -2.58 26.63 -19.86
CA ASP A 36 -2.00 27.13 -18.60
C ASP A 36 -1.78 26.01 -17.55
N ASP A 37 -2.63 24.98 -17.56
CA ASP A 37 -2.49 23.82 -16.68
C ASP A 37 -1.38 22.88 -17.18
N ALA A 38 -1.17 22.81 -18.51
CA ALA A 38 -0.18 21.93 -19.12
C ALA A 38 1.27 22.29 -18.76
N GLU A 39 1.63 23.57 -18.69
CA GLU A 39 2.98 23.99 -18.32
C GLU A 39 3.31 23.68 -16.85
N LEU A 40 2.36 23.93 -15.95
CA LEU A 40 2.51 23.60 -14.53
C LEU A 40 2.60 22.09 -14.32
N ILE A 41 1.75 21.31 -15.00
CA ILE A 41 1.78 19.85 -14.93
C ILE A 41 3.08 19.30 -15.51
N GLN A 42 3.56 19.84 -16.63
CA GLN A 42 4.85 19.43 -17.21
C GLN A 42 5.99 19.64 -16.21
N LYS A 43 6.06 20.82 -15.60
CA LYS A 43 7.08 21.12 -14.58
C LYS A 43 7.00 20.20 -13.37
N ASP A 44 5.79 19.88 -12.91
CA ASP A 44 5.60 18.94 -11.80
C ASP A 44 6.03 17.52 -12.20
N LEU A 45 5.74 17.09 -13.43
CA LEU A 45 6.18 15.79 -13.96
C LEU A 45 7.70 15.73 -14.15
N ASP A 46 8.35 16.84 -14.51
CA ASP A 46 9.81 16.93 -14.59
C ASP A 46 10.46 16.78 -13.21
N ILE A 47 9.92 17.47 -12.20
CA ILE A 47 10.37 17.33 -10.81
C ILE A 47 10.17 15.88 -10.38
N LEU A 48 9.01 15.30 -10.66
CA LEU A 48 8.68 13.94 -10.28
C LEU A 48 9.60 12.92 -10.95
N ALA A 49 9.85 13.06 -12.26
CA ALA A 49 10.78 12.22 -13.00
C ALA A 49 12.20 12.29 -12.41
N GLY A 50 12.66 13.48 -12.01
CA GLY A 50 13.95 13.67 -11.35
C GLY A 50 14.04 13.08 -9.93
N LEU A 51 12.91 12.72 -9.31
CA LEU A 51 12.85 12.07 -7.99
C LEU A 51 12.75 10.55 -8.08
N LEU A 52 12.53 10.00 -9.28
CA LEU A 52 12.46 8.56 -9.50
C LEU A 52 13.86 7.99 -9.74
N PRO A 53 14.10 6.73 -9.33
CA PRO A 53 15.34 6.03 -9.66
C PRO A 53 15.46 5.82 -11.17
N GLU A 54 16.68 5.58 -11.65
CA GLU A 54 16.92 5.26 -13.06
C GLU A 54 16.11 4.04 -13.51
N GLY A 55 15.42 4.16 -14.65
CA GLY A 55 14.50 3.12 -15.14
C GLY A 55 13.13 3.08 -14.45
N GLY A 56 12.89 3.98 -13.49
CA GLY A 56 11.62 4.14 -12.81
C GLY A 56 11.25 2.95 -11.91
N VAL A 57 9.95 2.80 -11.62
CA VAL A 57 9.43 1.76 -10.70
C VAL A 57 8.90 0.51 -11.40
N SER A 58 8.97 0.46 -12.73
CA SER A 58 8.51 -0.70 -13.52
C SER A 58 9.13 -2.04 -13.11
N PRO A 59 10.42 -2.15 -12.72
CA PRO A 59 11.02 -3.45 -12.35
C PRO A 59 10.35 -4.12 -11.14
N LEU A 60 9.60 -3.36 -10.33
CA LEU A 60 8.88 -3.89 -9.18
C LEU A 60 7.63 -4.69 -9.55
N PHE A 61 7.01 -4.40 -10.69
CA PHE A 61 5.76 -5.03 -11.13
C PHE A 61 5.81 -5.67 -12.52
N ASP A 62 6.75 -5.25 -13.36
CA ASP A 62 6.97 -5.77 -14.71
C ASP A 62 7.86 -7.02 -14.68
N THR A 63 7.44 -8.00 -13.88
CA THR A 63 8.12 -9.28 -13.73
C THR A 63 7.09 -10.36 -13.40
N ASP A 64 7.28 -11.55 -13.94
CA ASP A 64 6.47 -12.73 -13.64
C ASP A 64 6.86 -13.40 -12.32
N GLU A 65 7.84 -12.88 -11.60
CA GLU A 65 8.33 -13.39 -10.32
C GLU A 65 7.93 -12.51 -9.14
N CYS A 66 7.90 -13.09 -7.95
CA CYS A 66 7.63 -12.36 -6.72
C CYS A 66 8.86 -11.60 -6.24
N VAL A 67 8.75 -10.27 -6.15
CA VAL A 67 9.84 -9.41 -5.66
C VAL A 67 10.07 -9.50 -4.16
N LEU A 68 9.10 -10.02 -3.39
CA LEU A 68 9.21 -10.16 -1.93
C LEU A 68 9.91 -11.45 -1.49
N CYS A 69 10.11 -12.43 -2.36
CA CYS A 69 10.81 -13.68 -2.00
C CYS A 69 12.30 -13.42 -1.79
N LYS A 70 12.89 -14.04 -0.75
CA LYS A 70 14.35 -14.11 -0.57
C LYS A 70 14.86 -15.42 -1.17
N GLY A 71 15.90 -15.36 -1.99
CA GLY A 71 16.44 -16.52 -2.69
C GLY A 71 15.56 -16.92 -3.88
N GLU A 72 15.14 -18.19 -3.95
CA GLU A 72 14.32 -18.72 -5.03
C GLU A 72 12.94 -18.02 -5.09
N LYS A 73 12.63 -17.46 -6.27
CA LYS A 73 11.45 -16.64 -6.46
C LYS A 73 10.28 -17.48 -6.98
N ASN A 74 9.12 -17.26 -6.36
CA ASN A 74 7.87 -17.88 -6.81
C ASN A 74 7.21 -17.04 -7.91
N LYS A 75 6.38 -17.68 -8.75
CA LYS A 75 5.59 -16.97 -9.77
C LYS A 75 4.65 -15.93 -9.14
N ARG A 76 4.60 -14.73 -9.74
CA ARG A 76 3.64 -13.67 -9.44
C ARG A 76 2.22 -14.19 -9.60
N ALA A 77 1.37 -13.86 -8.63
CA ALA A 77 -0.05 -14.20 -8.65
C ALA A 77 -0.97 -12.99 -8.47
N VAL A 78 -0.49 -11.93 -7.82
CA VAL A 78 -1.22 -10.69 -7.54
C VAL A 78 -0.24 -9.51 -7.57
N TYR A 79 -0.78 -8.30 -7.53
CA TYR A 79 -0.01 -7.07 -7.33
C TYR A 79 -0.27 -6.51 -5.92
N GLY A 80 0.79 -6.12 -5.22
CA GLY A 80 0.73 -5.36 -3.98
C GLY A 80 0.89 -3.86 -4.27
N LEU A 81 -0.07 -3.05 -3.84
CA LEU A 81 -0.09 -1.61 -4.04
C LEU A 81 0.38 -0.90 -2.77
N LEU A 82 1.21 0.12 -2.97
CA LEU A 82 1.75 1.00 -1.93
C LEU A 82 1.74 2.44 -2.43
N ASP A 83 1.13 3.34 -1.68
CA ASP A 83 1.19 4.76 -1.99
C ASP A 83 2.36 5.41 -1.26
N LEU A 84 3.27 5.99 -2.04
CA LEU A 84 4.39 6.78 -1.56
C LEU A 84 4.10 8.27 -1.75
N GLY A 85 4.45 9.06 -0.74
CA GLY A 85 4.43 10.51 -0.79
C GLY A 85 5.85 11.06 -0.89
N HIS A 86 5.99 12.20 -1.55
CA HIS A 86 7.19 13.02 -1.53
C HIS A 86 6.82 14.48 -1.23
N ALA A 87 7.69 15.23 -0.56
CA ALA A 87 7.40 16.60 -0.14
C ALA A 87 7.39 17.61 -1.31
N GLU A 88 8.21 17.35 -2.32
CA GLU A 88 8.23 18.14 -3.57
C GLU A 88 7.18 17.65 -4.59
N PRO A 89 6.63 18.55 -5.43
CA PRO A 89 6.85 20.00 -5.41
C PRO A 89 6.19 20.65 -4.19
N LYS A 90 6.85 21.65 -3.58
CA LYS A 90 6.29 22.39 -2.44
C LYS A 90 4.94 22.99 -2.77
N ARG A 91 3.88 22.50 -2.11
CA ARG A 91 2.53 23.07 -2.16
C ARG A 91 2.21 23.79 -0.85
N GLU A 92 1.47 24.89 -0.93
CA GLU A 92 0.84 25.52 0.24
C GLU A 92 -0.59 25.00 0.40
N LYS A 93 -0.97 24.63 1.61
CA LYS A 93 -2.35 24.30 1.97
C LYS A 93 -2.85 25.31 3.00
N ARG A 94 -4.13 25.69 2.93
CA ARG A 94 -4.76 26.44 4.02
C ARG A 94 -5.05 25.49 5.18
N SER A 95 -4.61 25.86 6.38
CA SER A 95 -4.97 25.16 7.61
C SER A 95 -6.46 25.35 7.91
N ILE A 96 -6.98 24.61 8.87
CA ILE A 96 -8.36 24.75 9.36
C ILE A 96 -8.61 26.18 9.91
N LEU A 97 -7.55 26.86 10.35
CA LEU A 97 -7.56 28.25 10.83
C LEU A 97 -7.28 29.28 9.72
N GLY A 98 -7.24 28.87 8.45
CA GLY A 98 -7.02 29.75 7.29
C GLY A 98 -5.56 30.16 7.04
N LEU A 99 -4.62 29.77 7.91
CA LEU A 99 -3.18 30.07 7.75
C LEU A 99 -2.57 29.22 6.63
N LYS A 100 -1.73 29.82 5.80
CA LYS A 100 -0.95 29.11 4.79
C LYS A 100 0.14 28.27 5.47
N VAL A 101 0.05 26.96 5.31
CA VAL A 101 1.02 25.99 5.84
C VAL A 101 1.57 25.15 4.70
N ARG A 102 2.84 24.71 4.80
CA ARG A 102 3.43 23.82 3.80
C ARG A 102 2.72 22.47 3.82
N ALA A 103 2.28 22.01 2.67
CA ALA A 103 1.72 20.67 2.51
C ALA A 103 2.84 19.65 2.78
N ARG A 104 2.51 18.61 3.55
CA ARG A 104 3.45 17.52 3.86
C ARG A 104 3.78 16.67 2.63
N VAL A 105 2.87 16.66 1.65
CA VAL A 105 2.95 15.84 0.43
C VAL A 105 2.74 16.78 -0.74
N GLY A 106 3.74 16.87 -1.61
CA GLY A 106 3.71 17.56 -2.89
C GLY A 106 3.41 16.62 -4.05
N SER A 107 4.00 15.41 -4.02
CA SER A 107 3.78 14.35 -5.02
C SER A 107 3.30 13.05 -4.39
N LEU A 108 2.54 12.29 -5.16
CA LEU A 108 2.01 10.97 -4.83
C LEU A 108 2.43 9.99 -5.93
N LEU A 109 3.01 8.85 -5.54
CA LEU A 109 3.36 7.79 -6.47
C LEU A 109 2.75 6.45 -6.02
N PRO A 110 1.80 5.89 -6.78
CA PRO A 110 1.28 4.57 -6.52
C PRO A 110 2.26 3.50 -7.04
N VAL A 111 3.00 2.87 -6.13
CA VAL A 111 3.93 1.79 -6.45
C VAL A 111 3.19 0.45 -6.47
N GLN A 112 3.53 -0.36 -7.46
CA GLN A 112 3.02 -1.72 -7.60
C GLN A 112 4.15 -2.74 -7.43
N LEU A 113 3.86 -3.87 -6.81
CA LEU A 113 4.81 -4.95 -6.55
C LEU A 113 4.26 -6.28 -7.07
N SER A 114 5.07 -7.07 -7.77
CA SER A 114 4.73 -8.44 -8.15
C SER A 114 4.80 -9.37 -6.94
N VAL A 115 3.67 -9.96 -6.54
CA VAL A 115 3.58 -10.78 -5.31
C VAL A 115 2.99 -12.17 -5.58
N CYS A 116 3.62 -13.22 -5.03
CA CYS A 116 3.11 -14.59 -5.09
C CYS A 116 2.02 -14.85 -4.03
N LYS A 117 1.26 -15.94 -4.19
CA LYS A 117 0.22 -16.34 -3.23
C LYS A 117 0.77 -16.57 -1.81
N ALA A 118 1.98 -17.14 -1.70
CA ALA A 118 2.60 -17.45 -0.42
C ALA A 118 2.97 -16.18 0.37
N CYS A 119 3.66 -15.22 -0.26
CA CYS A 119 4.02 -13.94 0.35
C CYS A 119 2.77 -13.12 0.72
N LYS A 120 1.76 -13.06 -0.17
CA LYS A 120 0.46 -12.44 0.14
C LYS A 120 -0.15 -13.04 1.41
N ARG A 121 -0.26 -14.37 1.49
CA ARG A 121 -0.86 -15.05 2.63
C ARG A 121 -0.09 -14.77 3.92
N ARG A 122 1.24 -14.81 3.89
CA ARG A 122 2.09 -14.53 5.05
C ARG A 122 1.91 -13.10 5.56
N LEU A 123 1.89 -12.11 4.67
CA LEU A 123 1.64 -10.70 5.04
C LEU A 123 0.24 -10.52 5.64
N LEU A 124 -0.80 -11.07 5.00
CA LEU A 124 -2.16 -11.00 5.54
C LEU A 124 -2.28 -11.67 6.91
N ILE A 125 -1.60 -12.80 7.12
CA ILE A 125 -1.58 -13.43 8.46
C ILE A 125 -0.95 -12.49 9.47
N LEU A 126 0.20 -11.87 9.17
CA LEU A 126 0.87 -10.96 10.10
C LEU A 126 0.02 -9.73 10.45
N ASP A 127 -0.67 -9.16 9.46
CA ASP A 127 -1.49 -7.97 9.61
C ASP A 127 -2.80 -8.24 10.36
N TYR A 128 -3.48 -9.35 10.05
CA TYR A 128 -4.82 -9.63 10.57
C TYR A 128 -4.85 -10.52 11.81
N LEU A 129 -3.85 -11.37 12.05
CA LEU A 129 -3.85 -12.31 13.19
C LEU A 129 -4.06 -11.62 14.56
N PRO A 130 -3.41 -10.48 14.88
CA PRO A 130 -3.63 -9.81 16.17
C PRO A 130 -5.06 -9.30 16.36
N ALA A 131 -5.79 -9.00 15.28
CA ALA A 131 -7.16 -8.50 15.33
C ALA A 131 -8.20 -9.63 15.24
N VAL A 132 -7.96 -10.64 14.39
CA VAL A 132 -8.88 -11.76 14.17
C VAL A 132 -8.94 -12.70 15.37
N LEU A 133 -7.82 -12.93 16.08
CA LEU A 133 -7.79 -13.86 17.21
C LEU A 133 -8.72 -13.42 18.37
N PRO A 134 -8.68 -12.15 18.84
CA PRO A 134 -9.66 -11.65 19.82
C PRO A 134 -11.11 -11.81 19.36
N VAL A 135 -11.41 -11.56 18.09
CA VAL A 135 -12.77 -11.68 17.55
C VAL A 135 -13.25 -13.13 17.64
N ILE A 136 -12.42 -14.10 17.24
CA ILE A 136 -12.76 -15.52 17.33
C ILE A 136 -12.95 -15.96 18.79
N VAL A 137 -12.04 -15.56 19.68
CA VAL A 137 -12.13 -15.90 21.12
C VAL A 137 -13.37 -15.26 21.75
N GLY A 138 -13.66 -14.00 21.41
CA GLY A 138 -14.86 -13.30 21.88
C GLY A 138 -16.14 -14.02 21.46
N LEU A 139 -16.25 -14.40 20.19
CA LEU A 139 -17.39 -15.18 19.70
C LEU A 139 -17.52 -16.53 20.44
N ALA A 140 -16.41 -17.23 20.66
CA ALA A 140 -16.43 -18.50 21.39
C ALA A 140 -16.89 -18.32 22.84
N VAL A 141 -16.42 -17.28 23.55
CA VAL A 141 -16.84 -16.99 24.93
C VAL A 141 -18.33 -16.63 24.99
N ILE A 142 -18.82 -15.82 24.03
CA ILE A 142 -20.25 -15.49 23.94
C ILE A 142 -21.08 -16.75 23.75
N LEU A 143 -20.68 -17.66 22.85
CA LEU A 143 -21.37 -18.93 22.64
C LEU A 143 -21.40 -19.78 23.91
N VAL A 144 -20.31 -19.80 24.69
CA VAL A 144 -20.26 -20.49 25.99
C VAL A 144 -21.21 -19.84 27.00
N PHE A 145 -21.33 -18.51 27.02
CA PHE A 145 -22.25 -17.80 27.91
C PHE A 145 -23.72 -17.95 27.51
N MET A 146 -24.04 -18.39 26.30
CA MET A 146 -25.42 -18.75 25.97
C MET A 146 -25.90 -20.01 26.70
N LEU A 147 -25.01 -20.78 27.32
CA LEU A 147 -25.36 -21.96 28.11
C LEU A 147 -25.87 -21.55 29.51
N PRO A 148 -27.15 -21.81 29.86
CA PRO A 148 -27.75 -21.33 31.11
C PRO A 148 -27.02 -21.83 32.37
N GLY A 149 -26.43 -23.02 32.31
CA GLY A 149 -25.65 -23.58 33.42
C GLY A 149 -24.35 -22.84 33.71
N VAL A 150 -23.76 -22.18 32.70
CA VAL A 150 -22.49 -21.45 32.84
C VAL A 150 -22.73 -20.06 33.39
N THR A 151 -23.66 -19.29 32.79
CA THR A 151 -23.96 -17.92 33.23
C THR A 151 -24.55 -17.88 34.63
N ALA A 152 -25.53 -18.75 34.92
CA ALA A 152 -26.13 -18.81 36.25
C ALA A 152 -25.10 -19.18 37.34
N SER A 153 -24.08 -19.98 37.01
CA SER A 153 -23.00 -20.32 37.94
C SER A 153 -22.06 -19.14 38.19
N LEU A 154 -21.74 -18.36 37.15
CA LEU A 154 -20.87 -17.18 37.24
C LEU A 154 -21.53 -16.03 38.00
N GLU A 155 -22.81 -15.76 37.72
CA GLU A 155 -23.58 -14.68 38.37
C GLU A 155 -23.75 -14.92 39.88
N ARG A 156 -23.83 -16.18 40.31
CA ARG A 156 -23.86 -16.53 41.73
C ARG A 156 -22.61 -16.09 42.49
N THR A 157 -21.45 -16.04 41.84
CA THR A 157 -20.22 -15.57 42.49
C THR A 157 -20.15 -14.04 42.47
N ALA A 158 -20.34 -13.43 41.30
CA ALA A 158 -20.50 -11.99 41.19
C ALA A 158 -21.30 -11.63 39.92
N PRO A 159 -22.27 -10.71 40.00
CA PRO A 159 -23.07 -10.31 38.82
C PRO A 159 -22.24 -9.81 37.64
N ILE A 160 -21.06 -9.19 37.89
CA ILE A 160 -20.18 -8.65 36.85
C ILE A 160 -19.21 -9.70 36.26
N MET A 161 -19.15 -10.91 36.81
CA MET A 161 -18.14 -11.91 36.46
C MET A 161 -18.15 -12.35 34.98
N PRO A 162 -19.31 -12.57 34.32
CA PRO A 162 -19.33 -12.91 32.90
C PRO A 162 -18.68 -11.82 32.04
N PHE A 163 -19.01 -10.55 32.31
CA PHE A 163 -18.42 -9.42 31.60
C PHE A 163 -16.91 -9.32 31.84
N ALA A 164 -16.47 -9.47 33.10
CA ALA A 164 -15.05 -9.44 33.43
C ALA A 164 -14.26 -10.56 32.72
N LEU A 165 -14.79 -11.79 32.70
CA LEU A 165 -14.18 -12.92 32.01
C LEU A 165 -14.11 -12.70 30.49
N PHE A 166 -15.15 -12.11 29.90
CA PHE A 166 -15.13 -11.77 28.48
C PHE A 166 -14.01 -10.77 28.16
N VAL A 167 -13.93 -9.66 28.90
CA VAL A 167 -12.89 -8.64 28.70
C VAL A 167 -11.49 -9.23 28.89
N VAL A 168 -11.27 -9.99 29.97
CA VAL A 168 -9.98 -10.65 30.22
C VAL A 168 -9.62 -11.62 29.08
N SER A 169 -10.57 -12.40 28.58
CA SER A 169 -10.34 -13.33 27.47
C SER A 169 -9.95 -12.60 26.18
N LEU A 170 -10.60 -11.48 25.87
CA LEU A 170 -10.24 -10.64 24.72
C LEU A 170 -8.83 -10.07 24.86
N LEU A 171 -8.46 -9.57 26.05
CA LEU A 171 -7.13 -9.03 26.32
C LEU A 171 -6.04 -10.11 26.18
N LEU A 172 -6.27 -11.29 26.76
CA LEU A 172 -5.37 -12.43 26.64
C LEU A 172 -5.21 -12.86 25.18
N ALA A 173 -6.30 -12.93 24.42
CA ALA A 173 -6.27 -13.25 23.00
C ALA A 173 -5.51 -12.20 22.18
N ALA A 174 -5.63 -10.91 22.50
CA ALA A 174 -4.93 -9.83 21.81
C ALA A 174 -3.41 -9.89 22.06
N VAL A 175 -3.02 -10.15 23.31
CA VAL A 175 -1.61 -10.36 23.68
C VAL A 175 -1.06 -11.60 22.97
N LEU A 176 -1.77 -12.73 23.03
CA LEU A 176 -1.36 -13.96 22.37
C LEU A 176 -1.23 -13.79 20.85
N GLY A 177 -2.21 -13.13 20.21
CA GLY A 177 -2.19 -12.86 18.77
C GLY A 177 -1.01 -11.98 18.36
N SER A 178 -0.67 -10.99 19.19
CA SER A 178 0.50 -10.14 18.98
C SER A 178 1.82 -10.92 19.13
N LEU A 179 1.93 -11.80 20.11
CA LEU A 179 3.11 -12.66 20.32
C LEU A 179 3.28 -13.67 19.16
N LEU A 180 2.19 -14.31 18.74
CA LEU A 180 2.18 -15.22 17.60
C LEU A 180 2.57 -14.49 16.31
N SER A 181 2.03 -13.29 16.06
CA SER A 181 2.42 -12.49 14.88
C SER A 181 3.92 -12.14 14.92
N ARG A 182 4.48 -11.77 16.08
CA ARG A 182 5.94 -11.50 16.21
C ARG A 182 6.79 -12.74 15.92
N THR A 183 6.43 -13.90 16.46
CA THR A 183 7.18 -15.15 16.22
C THR A 183 7.10 -15.58 14.75
N LEU A 184 5.92 -15.49 14.14
CA LEU A 184 5.73 -15.76 12.72
C LEU A 184 6.52 -14.77 11.84
N ALA A 185 6.57 -13.49 12.22
CA ALA A 185 7.37 -12.50 11.50
C ALA A 185 8.86 -12.88 11.51
N GLY A 186 9.41 -13.33 12.64
CA GLY A 186 10.79 -13.82 12.70
C GLY A 186 11.04 -15.07 11.85
N ARG A 187 10.03 -15.94 11.68
CA ARG A 187 10.11 -17.10 10.78
C ARG A 187 10.03 -16.69 9.31
N TYR A 188 9.09 -15.80 8.96
CA TYR A 188 8.85 -15.39 7.59
C TYR A 188 9.96 -14.49 7.04
N SER A 189 10.60 -13.67 7.89
CA SER A 189 11.71 -12.79 7.47
C SER A 189 12.92 -13.55 6.89
N LYS A 190 13.07 -14.85 7.21
CA LYS A 190 14.09 -15.72 6.64
C LYS A 190 13.86 -16.05 5.16
N HIS A 191 12.62 -16.03 4.71
CA HIS A 191 12.23 -16.46 3.36
C HIS A 191 11.62 -15.34 2.50
N MET A 192 11.32 -14.19 3.10
CA MET A 192 10.77 -13.05 2.38
C MET A 192 11.12 -11.71 3.03
N HIS A 193 11.06 -10.66 2.23
CA HIS A 193 11.10 -9.28 2.68
C HIS A 193 9.76 -8.94 3.35
N LEU A 194 9.80 -8.56 4.62
CA LEU A 194 8.61 -8.16 5.38
C LEU A 194 8.40 -6.64 5.39
N ASP A 195 9.47 -5.89 5.17
CA ASP A 195 9.40 -4.47 4.81
C ASP A 195 9.75 -4.34 3.33
N VAL A 196 8.89 -3.64 2.60
CA VAL A 196 9.06 -3.37 1.17
C VAL A 196 10.27 -2.48 0.91
N PHE A 197 10.67 -1.66 1.88
CA PHE A 197 11.88 -0.85 1.79
C PHE A 197 13.17 -1.67 1.97
N GLU A 198 13.10 -2.99 2.22
CA GLU A 198 14.27 -3.87 2.07
C GLU A 198 14.62 -4.10 0.59
N LEU A 199 13.72 -3.77 -0.35
CA LEU A 199 13.99 -3.87 -1.78
C LEU A 199 14.89 -2.71 -2.22
N PRO A 200 15.98 -2.96 -2.98
CA PRO A 200 16.97 -1.94 -3.32
C PRO A 200 16.35 -0.67 -3.94
N LEU A 201 15.45 -0.84 -4.92
CA LEU A 201 14.79 0.27 -5.60
C LEU A 201 13.94 1.13 -4.64
N LEU A 202 13.23 0.49 -3.71
CA LEU A 202 12.42 1.23 -2.74
C LEU A 202 13.27 1.86 -1.64
N ASN A 203 14.39 1.23 -1.28
CA ASN A 203 15.35 1.85 -0.36
C ASN A 203 15.94 3.13 -0.96
N GLU A 204 16.34 3.10 -2.23
CA GLU A 204 16.82 4.29 -2.95
C GLU A 204 15.76 5.39 -2.97
N MET A 205 14.50 5.05 -3.30
CA MET A 205 13.40 6.02 -3.21
C MET A 205 13.27 6.61 -1.80
N LYS A 206 13.37 5.79 -0.76
CA LYS A 206 13.29 6.26 0.63
C LYS A 206 14.44 7.21 0.97
N GLU A 207 15.65 6.94 0.49
CA GLU A 207 16.82 7.81 0.64
C GLU A 207 16.64 9.13 -0.11
N ASN A 208 15.97 9.10 -1.27
CA ASN A 208 15.55 10.27 -2.05
C ASN A 208 14.34 11.02 -1.46
N GLY A 209 13.92 10.69 -0.23
CA GLY A 209 12.88 11.43 0.50
C GLY A 209 11.46 10.93 0.33
N TRP A 210 11.25 9.78 -0.34
CA TRP A 210 9.94 9.15 -0.44
C TRP A 210 9.53 8.46 0.88
N PHE A 211 8.26 8.57 1.26
CA PHE A 211 7.75 7.97 2.48
C PHE A 211 6.37 7.31 2.28
N PRO A 212 6.07 6.23 3.03
CA PRO A 212 4.79 5.56 2.91
C PRO A 212 3.66 6.42 3.50
N LEU A 213 2.53 6.51 2.81
CA LEU A 213 1.36 7.25 3.30
C LEU A 213 0.48 6.41 4.20
N SER A 214 0.32 5.13 3.86
CA SER A 214 -0.42 4.17 4.67
C SER A 214 0.54 3.25 5.42
N THR A 215 0.54 3.36 6.75
CA THR A 215 1.31 2.48 7.64
C THR A 215 0.40 1.65 8.52
N THR A 216 0.78 0.39 8.77
CA THR A 216 0.21 -0.46 9.83
C THR A 216 1.30 -0.64 10.89
N GLY A 217 1.16 0.08 12.00
CA GLY A 217 2.24 0.20 12.99
C GLY A 217 3.46 0.91 12.39
N LYS A 218 4.61 0.22 12.34
CA LYS A 218 5.87 0.76 11.81
C LYS A 218 6.13 0.40 10.34
N LYS A 219 5.25 -0.35 9.68
CA LYS A 219 5.49 -0.89 8.34
C LYS A 219 4.49 -0.33 7.32
N PRO A 220 4.89 -0.19 6.04
CA PRO A 220 3.96 0.17 4.98
C PRO A 220 2.89 -0.91 4.80
N ARG A 221 1.64 -0.50 4.63
CA ARG A 221 0.54 -1.44 4.36
C ARG A 221 0.42 -1.67 2.85
N LEU A 222 0.35 -2.93 2.45
CA LEU A 222 0.09 -3.31 1.06
C LEU A 222 -1.40 -3.63 0.84
N ILE A 223 -1.95 -3.13 -0.26
CA ILE A 223 -3.27 -3.50 -0.75
C ILE A 223 -3.09 -4.48 -1.92
N PHE A 224 -3.71 -5.65 -1.86
CA PHE A 224 -3.52 -6.67 -2.89
C PHE A 224 -4.65 -6.66 -3.92
N VAL A 225 -4.28 -6.52 -5.19
CA VAL A 225 -5.19 -6.56 -6.34
C VAL A 225 -4.78 -7.65 -7.33
N LYS A 226 -5.74 -8.15 -8.13
CA LYS A 226 -5.46 -9.22 -9.11
C LYS A 226 -4.78 -8.68 -10.36
N ASN A 227 -5.23 -7.52 -10.83
CA ASN A 227 -4.77 -6.90 -12.08
C ASN A 227 -3.87 -5.71 -11.75
N ARG A 228 -2.85 -5.47 -12.59
CA ARG A 228 -2.03 -4.24 -12.48
C ARG A 228 -2.89 -3.01 -12.73
N MET A 229 -2.58 -1.92 -12.06
CA MET A 229 -2.97 -0.59 -12.51
C MET A 229 -2.25 -0.32 -13.84
N ARG A 230 -3.04 0.12 -14.82
CA ARG A 230 -2.61 0.36 -16.21
C ARG A 230 -2.62 1.84 -16.58
N MET A 231 -2.96 2.72 -15.65
CA MET A 231 -3.06 4.15 -15.85
C MET A 231 -2.56 4.90 -14.63
N GLY A 232 -2.04 6.10 -14.86
CA GLY A 232 -1.49 6.97 -13.83
C GLY A 232 0.03 6.91 -13.75
N VAL A 233 0.58 7.89 -13.03
CA VAL A 233 2.02 8.13 -12.94
C VAL A 233 2.78 6.88 -12.49
N GLY A 234 3.80 6.48 -13.25
CA GLY A 234 4.73 5.41 -12.87
C GLY A 234 4.12 4.00 -12.99
N THR A 235 2.98 3.85 -13.65
CA THR A 235 2.33 2.55 -13.89
C THR A 235 2.69 1.93 -15.25
N GLY A 236 3.37 2.68 -16.11
CA GLY A 236 3.80 2.25 -17.43
C GLY A 236 4.96 1.26 -17.40
N THR A 237 5.01 0.39 -18.42
CA THR A 237 6.16 -0.45 -18.73
C THR A 237 6.88 0.09 -19.97
N PRO A 238 8.11 -0.36 -20.27
CA PRO A 238 8.79 0.00 -21.53
C PRO A 238 8.00 -0.37 -22.79
N GLU A 239 7.07 -1.33 -22.72
CA GLU A 239 6.18 -1.66 -23.84
C GLU A 239 5.01 -0.67 -24.00
N ASP A 240 4.68 0.09 -22.95
CA ASP A 240 3.60 1.08 -22.95
C ASP A 240 4.09 2.49 -23.38
N SER A 241 5.42 2.68 -23.60
CA SER A 241 6.05 3.94 -24.03
C SER A 241 5.96 4.15 -25.54
N THR A 242 4.80 4.63 -26.00
CA THR A 242 4.58 5.04 -27.39
C THR A 242 3.75 6.31 -27.47
N CYS A 243 3.79 7.13 -26.42
CA CYS A 243 3.30 8.49 -26.55
C CYS A 243 4.28 9.31 -27.40
#